data_AF-A0A383CWH5-F1
#
_entry.id   AF-A0A383CWH5-F1
#
_cell.length_a   1.000
_cell.length_b   1.000
_cell.length_c   1.000
_cell.angle_alpha   90.00
_cell.angle_beta   90.00
_cell.angle_gamma   90.00
#
_symmetry.space_group_name_H-M   'P 1'
#
loop_
_entity.id
_entity.type
_entity.pdbx_description
1 polymer ?
#
loop_
_entity_poly.entity_id
_entity_poly.type
_entity_poly.pdbx_seq_one_letter_code
_entity_poly.pdbx_strand_id
1 'polypeptide(L)' 'MSGIAEVLINQGYEISGSDKTESSTTDHLRQLGAKIFFNHEPNNIKNAQVVVMSSAISMDNPE' A
#
# COMPACT_ATOMS: atom_id res chain seq x y z
N MET A 1 -3.40 -7.14 4.49
CA MET A 1 -3.23 -6.52 3.15
C MET A 1 -1.93 -6.95 2.47
N SER A 2 -0.84 -7.12 3.22
CA SER A 2 0.48 -7.50 2.71
C SER A 2 0.54 -8.76 1.84
N GLY A 3 -0.19 -9.82 2.17
CA GLY A 3 -0.14 -11.06 1.39
C GLY A 3 -0.65 -10.91 -0.06
N ILE A 4 -1.68 -10.09 -0.29
CA ILE A 4 -2.16 -9.81 -1.66
C ILE A 4 -1.15 -8.93 -2.41
N ALA A 5 -0.61 -7.91 -1.72
CA ALA A 5 0.41 -7.02 -2.29
C ALA A 5 1.63 -7.81 -2.77
N GLU A 6 2.14 -8.73 -1.95
CA GLU A 6 3.28 -9.59 -2.29
C GLU A 6 3.02 -10.46 -3.52
N VAL A 7 1.84 -11.10 -3.60
CA VAL A 7 1.47 -11.91 -4.77
C VAL A 7 1.43 -11.06 -6.04
N LEU A 8 0.87 -9.85 -5.99
CA LEU A 8 0.80 -8.96 -7.15
C LEU A 8 2.16 -8.42 -7.57
N ILE A 9 3.05 -8.09 -6.62
CA ILE A 9 4.43 -7.72 -6.91
C ILE A 9 5.13 -8.87 -7.66
N ASN A 10 4.98 -10.10 -7.17
CA ASN A 10 5.58 -11.28 -7.80
C ASN A 10 5.01 -11.58 -9.20
N GLN A 11 3.79 -11.10 -9.49
CA GLN A 11 3.18 -11.17 -10.83
C GLN A 11 3.62 -10.02 -11.76
N GLY A 12 4.47 -9.10 -11.29
CA GLY A 12 5.02 -7.99 -12.07
C GLY A 12 4.18 -6.72 -12.06
N TYR A 13 3.20 -6.60 -11.14
CA TYR A 13 2.45 -5.36 -10.97
C TYR A 13 3.23 -4.33 -10.15
N GLU A 14 3.05 -3.05 -10.48
CA GLU A 14 3.53 -1.95 -9.65
C GLU A 14 2.59 -1.75 -8.47
N ILE A 15 3.12 -1.90 -7.26
CA ILE A 15 2.35 -1.81 -6.02
C ILE A 15 2.84 -0.63 -5.18
N SER A 16 1.90 0.20 -4.78
CA SER A 16 2.08 1.22 -3.75
C SER A 16 1.07 1.05 -2.62
N GLY A 17 1.42 1.52 -1.43
CA GLY A 17 0.51 1.49 -0.28
C GLY A 17 0.88 2.50 0.79
N SER A 18 -0.04 2.74 1.72
CA SER A 18 0.20 3.57 2.89
C SER A 18 -0.07 2.79 4.17
N ASP A 19 0.64 3.14 5.24
CA ASP A 19 0.36 2.68 6.59
C ASP A 19 0.68 3.80 7.60
N LYS A 20 0.22 3.68 8.85
CA LYS A 20 0.50 4.68 9.89
C LYS A 20 1.89 4.53 10.50
N THR A 21 2.42 3.30 10.50
CA THR A 21 3.67 2.97 11.20
C THR A 21 4.51 2.02 10.36
N GLU A 22 5.82 2.19 10.42
CA GLU A 22 6.77 1.22 9.89
C GLU A 22 6.71 -0.08 10.70
N SER A 23 6.77 -1.20 9.99
CA SER A 23 6.73 -2.55 10.54
C SER A 23 7.60 -3.48 9.69
N SER A 24 7.95 -4.64 10.25
CA SER A 24 8.67 -5.68 9.50
C SER A 24 7.95 -6.08 8.20
N THR A 25 6.62 -5.95 8.16
CA THR A 25 5.82 -6.25 6.97
C THR A 25 5.96 -5.16 5.90
N THR A 26 5.92 -3.88 6.28
CA THR A 26 6.13 -2.78 5.33
C THR A 26 7.55 -2.78 4.78
N ASP A 27 8.53 -3.10 5.62
CA ASP A 27 9.93 -3.21 5.21
C ASP A 27 10.14 -4.33 4.20
N HIS A 28 9.53 -5.50 4.46
CA HIS A 28 9.58 -6.62 3.56
C HIS A 28 8.99 -6.27 2.18
N LEU A 29 7.81 -5.65 2.14
CA LEU A 29 7.19 -5.22 0.88
C LEU A 29 8.05 -4.18 0.14
N ARG A 30 8.69 -3.25 0.87
CA ARG A 30 9.64 -2.30 0.27
C ARG A 30 10.85 -2.99 -0.36
N GLN A 31 11.38 -4.02 0.29
CA GLN A 31 12.48 -4.82 -0.25
C GLN A 31 12.08 -5.59 -1.52
N LEU A 32 10.81 -6.01 -1.61
CA LEU A 32 10.25 -6.63 -2.81
C LEU A 32 9.97 -5.62 -3.94
N GLY A 33 10.08 -4.33 -3.68
CA GLY A 33 9.90 -3.26 -4.66
C GLY A 33 8.61 -2.45 -4.53
N ALA A 34 7.80 -2.68 -3.49
CA ALA A 34 6.63 -1.85 -3.23
C ALA A 34 7.01 -0.45 -2.76
N LYS A 35 6.24 0.55 -3.20
CA LYS A 35 6.37 1.92 -2.68
C LYS A 35 5.43 2.13 -1.50
N ILE A 36 5.99 2.22 -0.29
CA ILE A 36 5.21 2.41 0.95
C ILE A 36 5.37 3.83 1.48
N PHE A 37 4.25 4.44 1.87
CA PHE A 37 4.15 5.76 2.50
C PHE A 37 3.72 5.61 3.96
N PHE A 38 4.22 6.46 4.86
CA PHE A 38 3.89 6.42 6.30
C PHE A 38 2.97 7.56 6.75
N ASN A 39 2.21 8.09 5.80
CA ASN A 39 1.24 9.14 5.97
C ASN A 39 0.07 8.87 5.03
N HIS A 40 -1.15 9.23 5.46
CA HIS A 40 -2.31 9.17 4.58
C HIS A 40 -2.45 10.49 3.82
N GLU A 41 -2.21 10.47 2.51
CA GLU A 41 -2.28 11.65 1.66
C GLU A 41 -2.97 11.34 0.32
N PRO A 42 -3.80 12.25 -0.23
CA PRO A 42 -4.50 12.02 -1.49
C PRO A 42 -3.56 11.77 -2.68
N ASN A 43 -2.31 12.24 -2.57
CA ASN A 43 -1.30 12.05 -3.59
C ASN A 43 -0.84 10.60 -3.72
N ASN A 44 -1.04 9.76 -2.69
CA ASN A 44 -0.57 8.38 -2.65
C ASN A 44 -1.34 7.48 -3.63
N ILE A 45 -2.57 7.87 -4.01
CA ILE A 45 -3.42 7.11 -4.94
C ILE A 45 -3.50 7.70 -6.36
N LYS A 46 -2.82 8.81 -6.64
CA LYS A 46 -3.00 9.58 -7.90
C LYS A 46 -2.83 8.78 -9.19
N ASN A 47 -1.94 7.79 -9.19
CA ASN A 47 -1.66 6.93 -10.35
C ASN A 47 -2.20 5.50 -10.16
N ALA A 48 -2.93 5.23 -9.07
CA ALA A 48 -3.45 3.92 -8.79
C ALA A 48 -4.63 3.61 -9.72
N GLN A 49 -4.59 2.44 -10.36
CA GLN A 49 -5.71 1.96 -11.18
C GLN A 49 -6.82 1.35 -10.33
N VAL A 50 -6.45 0.76 -9.19
CA VAL A 50 -7.34 0.13 -8.23
C VAL A 50 -6.85 0.46 -6.83
N VAL A 51 -7.76 0.84 -5.95
CA VAL A 51 -7.49 1.04 -4.53
C VAL A 51 -8.12 -0.12 -3.76
N VAL A 52 -7.32 -0.73 -2.87
CA VAL A 52 -7.78 -1.75 -1.94
C VAL A 52 -7.62 -1.19 -0.54
N MET A 53 -8.68 -1.24 0.26
CA MET A 53 -8.69 -0.76 1.64
C MET A 53 -9.21 -1.85 2.58
N SER A 54 -8.70 -1.88 3.81
CA SER A 54 -9.26 -2.77 4.83
C SER A 54 -10.54 -2.16 5.42
N SER A 55 -11.38 -2.98 6.04
CA SER A 55 -12.55 -2.51 6.78
C SER A 55 -12.21 -1.60 7.97
N ALA A 56 -10.95 -1.56 8.41
CA ALA A 56 -10.48 -0.67 9.48
C ALA A 56 -10.15 0.75 9.00
N ILE A 57 -10.16 1.01 7.69
CA ILE A 57 -9.93 2.34 7.12
C ILE A 57 -11.26 3.09 7.01
N SER A 58 -11.32 4.30 7.56
CA SER A 58 -12.49 5.18 7.45
C SER A 58 -12.70 5.64 6.01
N MET A 59 -13.95 5.89 5.62
CA MET A 59 -14.29 6.54 4.35
C MET A 59 -13.80 8.00 4.28
N ASP A 60 -13.49 8.61 5.43
CA ASP A 60 -12.87 9.94 5.50
C ASP A 60 -11.35 9.90 5.29
N ASN A 61 -10.77 8.73 4.98
CA ASN A 61 -9.37 8.66 4.60
C ASN A 61 -9.16 9.47 3.31
N PRO A 62 -8.15 10.36 3.26
CA PRO A 62 -7.87 11.15 2.06
C PRO A 62 -7.41 10.34 0.83
N GLU A 63 -7.08 9.06 1.00
CA GLU A 63 -6.71 8.08 -0.04
C GLU A 63 -7.90 7.25 -0.52
#